data_AF-A0A7W0KHR3-F1
#
_entry.id   AF-A0A7W0KHR3-F1
#
_cell.length_a   1.000
_cell.length_b   1.000
_cell.length_c   1.000
_cell.angle_alpha   90.00
_cell.angle_beta   90.00
_cell.angle_gamma   90.00
#
_symmetry.space_group_name_H-M   'P 1'
#
loop_
_entity.id
_entity.type
_entity.pdbx_description
1 polymer ?
#
loop_
_entity_poly.entity_id
_entity_poly.type
_entity_poly.pdbx_seq_one_letter_code
_entity_poly.pdbx_strand_id
1 'polypeptide(L)'
;MPADDVSTSAAVPEDPVLVAERAHLDRARECLGLMRAAASTLSDVGGDAFASEMLGKSRAVRLKSLADDGRIPPFFGRTDRLRDADDRATGLEEFHIGRRHIRDDSGDPVVIDWRAPMSRPFYQATPAQPLGVALRRRFGFAGAELTSYEDEALTTAAQRSGADPDSRLGQLVVEEIERPRAGPMRDIVATIAPDQDDIVRAPLETSLCIQGSPGTGKTAVGLHRAAYLLYTYPDRLHRSGVLVIGPNAAFLRYIGAVLPALGELDVTQTTVDELTARVPLRGNDSAELAQLKGDERWAAVLRRAVYGGIAKPQDSIQIPLSGRRYRVPVERLRRYVDDVRRSGVPYAIGRERLAMTVAEDARRQREHAGGSPTDAETRRCARSAELGDWLAGLWPEVDARQIVRRLLSDPGALVAASRGAWGGEELALFAAHRHRPIARSVRWTLADAVLIDEVEGLLRRTDLFGHVILDEAQDLSAMQLRAVARRAHTGSVTVLGDIAQGTSPWATTDWAISLASLGKPEAVVRVL
;
A
#
# COMPACT_ATOMS: atom_id res chain seq x y z
N MET A 1 -29.95 20.81 -69.90
CA MET A 1 -28.74 21.03 -69.08
C MET A 1 -29.15 21.68 -67.78
N PRO A 2 -28.89 21.02 -66.65
CA PRO A 2 -28.41 21.68 -65.45
C PRO A 2 -26.96 21.26 -65.19
N ALA A 3 -26.17 22.21 -64.69
CA ALA A 3 -24.76 22.04 -64.40
C ALA A 3 -24.57 21.29 -63.08
N ASP A 4 -23.76 20.24 -63.11
CA ASP A 4 -23.20 19.58 -61.93
C ASP A 4 -22.17 20.51 -61.29
N ASP A 5 -22.48 21.05 -60.12
CA ASP A 5 -21.51 21.75 -59.27
C ASP A 5 -20.92 20.72 -58.29
N VAL A 6 -19.89 20.01 -58.76
CA VAL A 6 -19.07 19.14 -57.94
C VAL A 6 -18.17 20.03 -57.08
N SER A 7 -18.65 20.37 -55.89
CA SER A 7 -17.84 20.91 -54.80
C SER A 7 -16.72 19.91 -54.49
N THR A 8 -15.57 20.15 -55.08
CA THR A 8 -14.34 19.41 -54.83
C THR A 8 -13.83 19.89 -53.48
N SER A 9 -14.14 19.14 -52.42
CA SER A 9 -13.54 19.33 -51.09
C SER A 9 -12.03 19.24 -51.23
N ALA A 10 -11.36 20.39 -51.25
CA ALA A 10 -9.90 20.45 -51.25
C ALA A 10 -9.40 19.79 -49.96
N ALA A 11 -8.71 18.65 -50.11
CA ALA A 11 -8.09 17.95 -49.00
C ALA A 11 -7.10 18.91 -48.32
N VAL A 12 -7.35 19.22 -47.04
CA VAL A 12 -6.41 19.95 -46.20
C VAL A 12 -5.11 19.14 -46.18
N PRO A 13 -3.95 19.72 -46.53
CA PRO A 13 -2.68 18.99 -46.48
C PRO A 13 -2.45 18.49 -45.05
N GLU A 14 -2.24 17.17 -44.91
CA GLU A 14 -1.99 16.57 -43.60
C GLU A 14 -0.71 17.13 -42.99
N ASP A 15 -0.77 17.46 -41.70
CA ASP A 15 0.38 17.97 -40.96
C ASP A 15 1.51 16.91 -40.96
N PRO A 16 2.70 17.22 -41.52
CA PRO A 16 3.79 16.26 -41.63
C PRO A 16 4.29 15.75 -40.28
N VAL A 17 4.14 16.52 -39.20
CA VAL A 17 4.44 16.09 -37.83
C VAL A 17 3.47 15.00 -37.42
N LEU A 18 2.16 15.22 -37.57
CA LEU A 18 1.16 14.20 -37.24
C LEU A 18 1.33 12.93 -38.06
N VAL A 19 1.68 13.04 -39.36
CA VAL A 19 1.96 11.88 -40.21
C VAL A 19 3.15 11.08 -39.67
N ALA A 20 4.26 11.73 -39.32
CA ALA A 20 5.44 11.07 -38.77
C ALA A 20 5.15 10.40 -37.41
N GLU A 21 4.41 11.08 -36.53
CA GLU A 21 4.10 10.57 -35.19
C GLU A 21 3.07 9.43 -35.25
N ARG A 22 2.14 9.44 -36.22
CA ARG A 22 1.24 8.31 -36.52
C ARG A 22 2.02 7.10 -37.04
N ALA A 23 3.00 7.30 -37.92
CA ALA A 23 3.88 6.22 -38.36
C ALA A 23 4.68 5.63 -37.19
N HIS A 24 5.17 6.46 -36.28
CA HIS A 24 5.85 5.99 -35.05
C HIS A 24 4.90 5.25 -34.10
N LEU A 25 3.65 5.71 -33.97
CA LEU A 25 2.60 5.03 -33.21
C LEU A 25 2.35 3.60 -33.73
N ASP A 26 2.27 3.43 -35.04
CA ASP A 26 2.08 2.11 -35.66
C ASP A 26 3.30 1.22 -35.47
N ARG A 27 4.51 1.77 -35.64
CA ARG A 27 5.76 1.06 -35.30
C ARG A 27 5.80 0.60 -33.85
N ALA A 28 5.42 1.45 -32.90
CA ALA A 28 5.40 1.10 -31.48
C ALA A 28 4.41 -0.04 -31.17
N ARG A 29 3.25 -0.08 -31.85
CA ARG A 29 2.28 -1.17 -31.74
C ARG A 29 2.83 -2.49 -32.30
N GLU A 30 3.48 -2.44 -33.46
CA GLU A 30 4.12 -3.60 -34.07
C GLU A 30 5.18 -4.19 -33.13
N CYS A 31 6.10 -3.34 -32.65
CA CYS A 31 7.13 -3.75 -31.69
C CYS A 31 6.53 -4.35 -30.40
N LEU A 32 5.46 -3.76 -29.86
CA LEU A 32 4.76 -4.32 -28.70
C LEU A 32 4.15 -5.71 -29.00
N GLY A 33 3.58 -5.87 -30.19
CA GLY A 33 3.08 -7.16 -30.68
C GLY A 33 4.17 -8.22 -30.76
N LEU A 34 5.33 -7.87 -31.31
CA LEU A 34 6.51 -8.74 -31.38
C LEU A 34 7.04 -9.11 -29.99
N MET A 35 7.15 -8.14 -29.07
CA MET A 35 7.55 -8.40 -27.69
C MET A 35 6.60 -9.38 -26.98
N ARG A 36 5.29 -9.26 -27.23
CA ARG A 36 4.28 -10.17 -26.68
C ARG A 36 4.38 -11.56 -27.30
N ALA A 37 4.56 -11.65 -28.62
CA ALA A 37 4.77 -12.92 -29.33
C ALA A 37 6.03 -13.65 -28.80
N ALA A 38 7.14 -12.93 -28.63
CA ALA A 38 8.38 -13.45 -28.04
C ALA A 38 8.16 -13.93 -26.60
N ALA A 39 7.46 -13.14 -25.76
CA ALA A 39 7.12 -13.58 -24.41
C ALA A 39 6.22 -14.82 -24.38
N SER A 40 5.33 -14.96 -25.38
CA SER A 40 4.43 -16.10 -25.51
C SER A 40 5.07 -17.35 -26.09
N THR A 41 6.32 -17.31 -26.56
CA THR A 41 7.03 -18.46 -27.15
C THR A 41 8.11 -19.01 -26.23
N LEU A 42 8.45 -18.29 -25.15
CA LEU A 42 9.34 -18.76 -24.09
C LEU A 42 8.82 -20.07 -23.48
N SER A 43 9.70 -21.07 -23.37
CA SER A 43 9.38 -22.38 -22.78
C SER A 43 9.43 -22.31 -21.25
N ASP A 44 8.46 -22.95 -20.59
CA ASP A 44 8.39 -23.01 -19.12
C ASP A 44 9.17 -24.20 -18.55
N VAL A 45 10.15 -24.74 -19.30
CA VAL A 45 10.92 -25.92 -18.89
C VAL A 45 12.17 -25.50 -18.12
N GLY A 46 12.12 -25.65 -16.79
CA GLY A 46 13.27 -25.49 -15.90
C GLY A 46 14.01 -26.80 -15.65
N GLY A 47 15.13 -26.74 -14.91
CA GLY A 47 15.91 -27.94 -14.54
C GLY A 47 15.16 -28.91 -13.62
N ASP A 48 14.07 -28.47 -12.98
CA ASP A 48 13.14 -29.28 -12.19
C ASP A 48 11.70 -28.72 -12.26
N ALA A 49 10.77 -29.37 -11.56
CA ALA A 49 9.35 -28.99 -11.53
C ALA A 49 9.10 -27.62 -10.87
N PHE A 50 9.88 -27.27 -9.84
CA PHE A 50 9.75 -25.99 -9.14
C PHE A 50 10.24 -24.83 -10.02
N ALA A 51 11.39 -24.99 -10.68
CA ALA A 51 11.92 -24.06 -11.65
C ALA A 51 10.98 -23.87 -12.83
N SER A 52 10.34 -24.95 -13.31
CA SER A 52 9.33 -24.88 -14.37
C SER A 52 8.10 -24.07 -13.94
N GLU A 53 7.59 -24.30 -12.73
CA GLU A 53 6.47 -23.51 -12.18
C GLU A 53 6.83 -22.02 -12.03
N MET A 54 8.05 -21.72 -11.57
CA MET A 54 8.54 -20.35 -11.43
C MET A 54 8.71 -19.64 -12.78
N LEU A 55 9.22 -20.34 -13.81
CA LEU A 55 9.30 -19.82 -15.17
C LEU A 55 7.90 -19.53 -15.75
N GLY A 56 6.95 -20.45 -15.56
CA GLY A 56 5.56 -20.24 -15.97
C GLY A 56 4.91 -19.03 -15.29
N LYS A 57 5.14 -18.83 -13.99
CA LYS A 57 4.67 -17.63 -13.27
C LYS A 57 5.32 -16.35 -13.81
N SER A 58 6.65 -16.35 -14.01
CA SER A 58 7.38 -15.20 -14.56
C SER A 58 6.89 -14.82 -15.96
N ARG A 59 6.64 -15.81 -16.82
CA ARG A 59 6.08 -15.62 -18.16
C ARG A 59 4.66 -15.08 -18.12
N ALA A 60 3.80 -15.59 -17.23
CA ALA A 60 2.44 -15.10 -17.07
C ALA A 60 2.42 -13.61 -16.63
N VAL A 61 3.26 -13.24 -15.66
CA VAL A 61 3.45 -11.84 -15.25
C VAL A 61 3.96 -10.99 -16.41
N ARG A 62 4.95 -11.49 -17.16
CA ARG A 62 5.51 -10.78 -18.32
C ARG A 62 4.46 -10.55 -19.41
N LEU A 63 3.66 -11.55 -19.76
CA LEU A 63 2.58 -11.43 -20.74
C LEU A 63 1.50 -10.44 -20.28
N LYS A 64 1.17 -10.45 -18.98
CA LYS A 64 0.20 -9.52 -18.41
C LYS A 64 0.72 -8.07 -18.42
N SER A 65 2.03 -7.86 -18.19
CA SER A 65 2.67 -6.54 -18.34
C SER A 65 2.69 -6.02 -19.79
N LEU A 66 2.65 -6.94 -20.77
CA LEU A 66 2.61 -6.64 -22.21
C LEU A 66 1.17 -6.66 -22.76
N ALA A 67 0.15 -6.74 -21.90
CA ALA A 67 -1.23 -6.71 -22.34
C ALA A 67 -1.53 -5.37 -23.04
N ASP A 68 -2.05 -5.46 -24.25
CA ASP A 68 -2.51 -4.32 -25.03
C ASP A 68 -4.03 -4.38 -25.12
N ASP A 69 -4.72 -3.42 -24.50
CA ASP A 69 -6.18 -3.25 -24.62
C ASP A 69 -6.55 -2.52 -25.92
N GLY A 70 -5.55 -2.11 -26.73
CA GLY A 70 -5.72 -1.40 -28.00
C GLY A 70 -6.25 0.03 -27.87
N ARG A 71 -6.84 0.37 -26.72
CA ARG A 71 -7.41 1.67 -26.39
C ARG A 71 -6.42 2.64 -25.76
N ILE A 72 -5.35 2.11 -25.17
CA ILE A 72 -4.34 2.92 -24.48
C ILE A 72 -3.19 3.17 -25.46
N PRO A 73 -2.89 4.44 -25.82
CA PRO A 73 -1.80 4.72 -26.73
C PRO A 73 -0.44 4.33 -26.10
N PRO A 74 0.47 3.71 -26.88
CA PRO A 74 1.83 3.34 -26.47
C PRO A 74 2.63 4.47 -25.81
N PHE A 75 2.53 5.69 -26.32
CA PHE A 75 3.19 6.90 -25.80
C PHE A 75 2.21 8.07 -25.73
N PHE A 76 2.53 9.07 -24.91
CA PHE A 76 1.71 10.28 -24.72
C PHE A 76 2.51 11.58 -24.84
N GLY A 77 3.84 11.50 -24.90
CA GLY A 77 4.69 12.66 -25.11
C GLY A 77 6.04 12.31 -25.72
N ARG A 78 6.80 13.34 -26.08
CA ARG A 78 8.16 13.24 -26.61
C ARG A 78 9.04 14.33 -26.01
N THR A 79 10.32 14.04 -25.80
CA THR A 79 11.33 15.06 -25.51
C THR A 79 12.44 15.02 -26.54
N ASP A 80 12.84 16.17 -27.04
CA ASP A 80 13.96 16.31 -27.97
C ASP A 80 15.15 16.88 -27.17
N ARG A 81 16.22 16.10 -27.05
CA ARG A 81 17.42 16.47 -26.27
C ARG A 81 18.56 16.88 -27.16
N LEU A 82 19.33 17.85 -26.69
CA LEU A 82 20.61 18.18 -27.30
C LEU A 82 21.60 17.05 -26.98
N ARG A 83 22.22 16.45 -27.99
CA ARG A 83 23.33 15.52 -27.78
C ARG A 83 24.51 16.23 -27.12
N ASP A 84 25.21 15.54 -26.23
CA ASP A 84 26.44 16.05 -25.62
C ASP A 84 27.51 16.32 -26.68
N ALA A 85 28.29 17.38 -26.47
CA ALA A 85 29.24 17.92 -27.45
C ALA A 85 30.39 16.96 -27.86
N ASP A 86 30.58 15.86 -27.13
CA ASP A 86 31.60 14.84 -27.41
C ASP A 86 31.19 13.86 -28.53
N ASP A 87 29.92 13.82 -28.91
CA ASP A 87 29.44 12.96 -29.98
C ASP A 87 29.52 13.70 -31.33
N ARG A 88 30.29 13.15 -32.28
CA ARG A 88 30.65 13.81 -33.58
C ARG A 88 29.46 14.02 -34.54
N ALA A 89 28.22 13.80 -34.11
CA ALA A 89 27.01 14.01 -34.87
C ALA A 89 26.16 15.10 -34.21
N THR A 90 26.09 16.28 -34.84
CA THR A 90 25.13 17.33 -34.48
C THR A 90 23.71 16.83 -34.75
N GLY A 91 22.92 16.59 -33.69
CA GLY A 91 21.53 16.14 -33.81
C GLY A 91 20.78 16.19 -32.49
N LEU A 92 19.44 16.20 -32.57
CA LEU A 92 18.56 16.02 -31.42
C LEU A 92 18.30 14.53 -31.20
N GLU A 93 18.28 14.10 -29.95
CA GLU A 93 17.79 12.77 -29.56
C GLU A 93 16.32 12.86 -29.17
N GLU A 94 15.49 12.07 -29.86
CA GLU A 94 14.05 12.01 -29.61
C GLU A 94 13.75 10.85 -28.67
N PHE A 95 13.08 11.14 -27.56
CA PHE A 95 12.59 10.13 -26.62
C PHE A 95 11.08 10.22 -26.50
N HIS A 96 10.37 9.24 -27.05
CA HIS A 96 8.94 9.06 -26.81
C HIS A 96 8.70 8.46 -25.43
N ILE A 97 7.85 9.10 -24.65
CA ILE A 97 7.53 8.74 -23.27
C ILE A 97 6.15 8.09 -23.21
N GLY A 98 6.07 6.93 -22.57
CA GLY A 98 4.85 6.12 -22.49
C GLY A 98 4.71 5.37 -21.18
N ARG A 99 3.64 4.58 -21.07
CA ARG A 99 3.27 3.84 -19.84
C ARG A 99 4.10 2.58 -19.61
N ARG A 100 4.78 2.14 -20.66
CA ARG A 100 5.54 0.91 -20.70
C ARG A 100 6.73 1.10 -21.61
N HIS A 101 7.80 0.40 -21.28
CA HIS A 101 8.92 0.31 -22.18
C HIS A 101 8.59 -0.56 -23.40
N ILE A 102 8.86 -0.05 -24.60
CA ILE A 102 8.76 -0.77 -25.88
C ILE A 102 10.12 -0.66 -26.56
N ARG A 103 10.58 -1.76 -27.15
CA ARG A 103 11.83 -1.84 -27.91
C ARG A 103 11.61 -2.55 -29.23
N ASP A 104 12.47 -2.29 -30.19
CA ASP A 104 12.51 -3.04 -31.44
C ASP A 104 13.35 -4.33 -31.32
N ASP A 105 13.52 -5.01 -32.45
CA ASP A 105 14.24 -6.29 -32.55
C ASP A 105 15.75 -6.15 -32.30
N SER A 106 16.32 -4.96 -32.54
CA SER A 106 17.72 -4.63 -32.23
C SER A 106 17.92 -4.37 -30.73
N GLY A 107 16.82 -4.17 -30.00
CA GLY A 107 16.83 -3.81 -28.58
C GLY A 107 16.80 -2.32 -28.32
N ASP A 108 16.69 -1.50 -29.37
CA ASP A 108 16.67 -0.05 -29.24
C ASP A 108 15.31 0.42 -28.68
N PRO A 109 15.31 1.40 -27.77
CA PRO A 109 14.08 1.89 -27.16
C PRO A 109 13.21 2.62 -28.19
N VAL A 110 11.99 2.13 -28.39
CA VAL A 110 10.95 2.78 -29.20
C VAL A 110 10.07 3.68 -28.31
N VAL A 111 9.81 3.23 -27.08
CA VAL A 111 9.11 4.01 -26.05
C VAL A 111 9.82 3.83 -24.70
N ILE A 112 10.11 4.94 -24.05
CA ILE A 112 10.66 5.02 -22.70
C ILE A 112 9.52 5.01 -21.69
N ASP A 113 9.63 4.16 -20.67
CA ASP A 113 8.66 4.12 -19.57
C ASP A 113 8.74 5.43 -18.77
N TRP A 114 7.59 6.02 -18.46
CA TRP A 114 7.48 7.25 -17.69
C TRP A 114 8.11 7.14 -16.29
N ARG A 115 8.31 5.93 -15.76
CA ARG A 115 8.95 5.71 -14.45
C ARG A 115 10.47 5.72 -14.54
N ALA A 116 11.05 5.50 -15.72
CA ALA A 116 12.49 5.48 -15.92
C ALA A 116 13.14 6.82 -15.53
N PRO A 117 14.37 6.84 -14.97
CA PRO A 117 15.07 8.09 -14.67
C PRO A 117 15.21 9.00 -15.90
N MET A 118 15.35 8.40 -17.08
CA MET A 118 15.43 9.12 -18.35
C MET A 118 14.17 9.92 -18.69
N SER A 119 12.99 9.63 -18.15
CA SER A 119 11.78 10.43 -18.43
C SER A 119 11.67 11.66 -17.54
N ARG A 120 12.47 11.77 -16.45
CA ARG A 120 12.34 12.84 -15.46
C ARG A 120 12.34 14.26 -16.07
N PRO A 121 13.19 14.59 -17.06
CA PRO A 121 13.14 15.90 -17.72
C PRO A 121 11.83 16.19 -18.45
N PHE A 122 11.06 15.19 -18.91
CA PHE A 122 9.73 15.42 -19.48
C PHE A 122 8.81 16.15 -18.48
N TYR A 123 8.93 15.82 -17.19
CA TYR A 123 8.13 16.40 -16.12
C TYR A 123 8.75 17.66 -15.51
N GLN A 124 10.04 17.61 -15.18
CA GLN A 124 10.70 18.64 -14.37
C GLN A 124 11.32 19.78 -15.18
N ALA A 125 11.55 19.59 -16.49
CA ALA A 125 12.20 20.64 -17.29
C ALA A 125 11.28 21.86 -17.42
N THR A 126 11.89 23.03 -17.25
CA THR A 126 11.27 24.34 -17.45
C THR A 126 12.16 25.21 -18.33
N PRO A 127 11.67 26.30 -18.94
CA PRO A 127 12.54 27.22 -19.68
C PRO A 127 13.70 27.80 -18.86
N ALA A 128 13.51 27.93 -17.54
CA ALA A 128 14.56 28.38 -16.61
C ALA A 128 15.57 27.27 -16.28
N GLN A 129 15.13 26.01 -16.28
CA GLN A 129 15.96 24.84 -16.03
C GLN A 129 15.61 23.72 -17.04
N PRO A 130 16.18 23.75 -18.26
CA PRO A 130 15.74 22.89 -19.37
C PRO A 130 16.15 21.42 -19.23
N LEU A 131 17.08 21.10 -18.33
CA LEU A 131 17.55 19.73 -18.08
C LEU A 131 17.99 18.97 -19.36
N GLY A 132 18.61 19.68 -20.31
CA GLY A 132 19.07 19.13 -21.59
C GLY A 132 17.97 18.92 -22.64
N VAL A 133 16.71 19.25 -22.33
CA VAL A 133 15.57 19.17 -23.25
C VAL A 133 15.43 20.49 -24.00
N ALA A 134 15.42 20.43 -25.33
CA ALA A 134 15.18 21.57 -26.20
C ALA A 134 13.68 21.79 -26.45
N LEU A 135 12.94 20.70 -26.68
CA LEU A 135 11.51 20.71 -26.98
C LEU A 135 10.80 19.58 -26.24
N ARG A 136 9.63 19.87 -25.68
CA ARG A 136 8.71 18.91 -25.09
C ARG A 136 7.42 18.90 -25.89
N ARG A 137 7.05 17.74 -26.43
CA ARG A 137 5.80 17.53 -27.16
C ARG A 137 4.83 16.70 -26.34
N ARG A 138 3.56 17.13 -26.26
CA ARG A 138 2.44 16.37 -25.70
C ARG A 138 1.49 15.96 -26.82
N PHE A 139 0.88 14.79 -26.71
CA PHE A 139 -0.01 14.25 -27.74
C PHE A 139 -1.45 14.15 -27.26
N GLY A 140 -2.40 14.56 -28.11
CA GLY A 140 -3.82 14.41 -27.90
C GLY A 140 -4.40 13.25 -28.72
N PHE A 141 -5.21 12.42 -28.07
CA PHE A 141 -5.79 11.22 -28.66
C PHE A 141 -7.32 11.25 -28.62
N ALA A 142 -7.94 10.75 -29.69
CA ALA A 142 -9.35 10.35 -29.71
C ALA A 142 -9.42 8.83 -29.70
N GLY A 143 -9.64 8.25 -28.51
CA GLY A 143 -9.50 6.80 -28.32
C GLY A 143 -8.05 6.36 -28.55
N ALA A 144 -7.83 5.54 -29.57
CA ALA A 144 -6.52 5.02 -29.93
C ALA A 144 -5.83 5.82 -31.06
N GLU A 145 -6.51 6.83 -31.61
CA GLU A 145 -6.01 7.60 -32.76
C GLU A 145 -5.33 8.90 -32.30
N LEU A 146 -4.15 9.19 -32.86
CA LEU A 146 -3.43 10.43 -32.61
C LEU A 146 -4.01 11.57 -33.45
N THR A 147 -4.61 12.56 -32.79
CA THR A 147 -5.37 13.64 -33.44
C THR A 147 -4.71 15.01 -33.30
N SER A 148 -3.90 15.24 -32.28
CA SER A 148 -3.26 16.54 -32.04
C SER A 148 -1.94 16.41 -31.28
N TYR A 149 -1.15 17.48 -31.28
CA TYR A 149 0.04 17.63 -30.45
C TYR A 149 0.21 19.08 -29.99
N GLU A 150 1.02 19.28 -28.96
CA GLU A 150 1.41 20.58 -28.44
C GLU A 150 2.91 20.59 -28.14
N ASP A 151 3.62 21.59 -28.68
CA ASP A 151 5.05 21.77 -28.49
C ASP A 151 5.36 22.88 -27.50
N GLU A 152 6.25 22.58 -26.57
CA GLU A 152 6.79 23.50 -25.58
C GLU A 152 8.30 23.62 -25.77
N ALA A 153 8.75 24.78 -26.26
CA ALA A 153 10.16 25.09 -26.42
C ALA A 153 10.79 25.48 -25.07
N LEU A 154 11.80 24.72 -24.63
CA LEU A 154 12.44 24.90 -23.33
C LEU A 154 13.80 25.58 -23.42
N THR A 155 14.32 25.83 -24.63
CA THR A 155 15.59 26.56 -24.84
C THR A 155 15.43 27.72 -25.81
N THR A 156 16.24 28.77 -25.64
CA THR A 156 16.29 29.94 -26.53
C THR A 156 16.71 29.60 -27.97
N ALA A 157 17.40 28.47 -28.19
CA ALA A 157 17.68 27.97 -29.54
C ALA A 157 16.40 27.52 -30.27
N ALA A 158 15.44 26.93 -29.54
CA ALA A 158 14.13 26.55 -30.07
C ALA A 158 13.18 27.75 -30.28
N GLN A 159 13.34 28.83 -29.50
CA GLN A 159 12.60 30.09 -29.69
C GLN A 159 12.95 30.83 -31.00
N ARG A 160 14.11 30.54 -31.62
CA ARG A 160 14.50 31.13 -32.93
C ARG A 160 13.67 30.61 -34.11
N SER A 161 12.84 29.59 -33.90
CA SER A 161 11.91 29.05 -34.90
C SER A 161 10.57 29.80 -35.00
N GLY A 162 10.41 30.94 -34.29
CA GLY A 162 9.35 31.91 -34.57
C GLY A 162 8.00 31.70 -33.87
N ALA A 163 7.93 30.95 -32.78
CA ALA A 163 6.72 30.82 -31.96
C ALA A 163 6.76 31.73 -30.72
N ASP A 164 5.64 32.38 -30.43
CA ASP A 164 5.44 33.42 -29.41
C ASP A 164 5.72 32.92 -27.97
N PRO A 165 6.50 33.62 -27.12
CA PRO A 165 6.95 33.11 -25.82
C PRO A 165 5.88 33.07 -24.71
N ASP A 166 4.69 33.61 -24.91
CA ASP A 166 3.75 33.95 -23.81
C ASP A 166 2.59 32.96 -23.61
N SER A 167 2.62 31.76 -24.23
CA SER A 167 1.60 30.72 -24.01
C SER A 167 1.86 29.96 -22.70
N ARG A 168 1.54 30.60 -21.58
CA ARG A 168 1.55 29.97 -20.24
C ARG A 168 0.33 29.04 -20.12
N LEU A 169 0.61 27.75 -19.91
CA LEU A 169 -0.31 26.60 -19.85
C LEU A 169 -1.06 26.36 -21.18
N GLY A 170 -0.55 25.41 -21.96
CA GLY A 170 -1.07 25.09 -23.28
C GLY A 170 -2.48 24.50 -23.27
N GLN A 171 -3.20 24.77 -24.35
CA GLN A 171 -4.61 24.42 -24.51
C GLN A 171 -4.88 22.93 -24.31
N LEU A 172 -3.96 22.00 -24.63
CA LEU A 172 -4.20 20.58 -24.39
C LEU A 172 -4.12 20.22 -22.90
N VAL A 173 -3.24 20.88 -22.15
CA VAL A 173 -3.18 20.73 -20.68
C VAL A 173 -4.43 21.34 -20.05
N VAL A 174 -4.84 22.52 -20.49
CA VAL A 174 -6.06 23.19 -20.02
C VAL A 174 -7.31 22.39 -20.37
N GLU A 175 -7.46 21.93 -21.62
CA GLU A 175 -8.56 21.07 -22.05
C GLU A 175 -8.60 19.75 -21.27
N GLU A 176 -7.44 19.14 -20.97
CA GLU A 176 -7.41 17.93 -20.15
C GLU A 176 -7.75 18.20 -18.67
N ILE A 177 -7.38 19.38 -18.14
CA ILE A 177 -7.75 19.83 -16.78
C ILE A 177 -9.26 20.13 -16.69
N GLU A 178 -9.82 20.79 -17.71
CA GLU A 178 -11.21 21.29 -17.79
C GLU A 178 -12.22 20.23 -18.27
N ARG A 179 -11.75 19.14 -18.90
CA ARG A 179 -12.61 18.05 -19.35
C ARG A 179 -13.46 17.50 -18.18
N PRO A 180 -14.78 17.35 -18.37
CA PRO A 180 -15.68 16.84 -17.33
C PRO A 180 -15.16 15.53 -16.75
N ARG A 181 -14.91 15.52 -15.43
CA ARG A 181 -14.37 14.38 -14.68
C ARG A 181 -15.47 13.38 -14.30
N ALA A 182 -16.34 13.05 -15.25
CA ALA A 182 -17.41 12.09 -15.06
C ALA A 182 -16.98 10.73 -15.66
N GLY A 183 -16.71 9.75 -14.79
CA GLY A 183 -16.28 8.40 -15.20
C GLY A 183 -15.09 7.88 -14.39
N PRO A 184 -14.43 6.79 -14.85
CA PRO A 184 -13.22 6.22 -14.25
C PRO A 184 -12.07 7.24 -14.09
N MET A 185 -11.11 6.99 -13.18
CA MET A 185 -10.00 7.93 -12.93
C MET A 185 -9.21 8.02 -14.20
N ARG A 186 -9.00 9.24 -14.66
CA ARG A 186 -8.09 9.43 -15.75
C ARG A 186 -6.67 9.32 -15.23
N ASP A 187 -5.89 8.57 -16.00
CA ASP A 187 -4.46 8.51 -15.84
C ASP A 187 -3.88 9.92 -16.11
N ILE A 188 -3.30 10.53 -15.08
CA ILE A 188 -2.68 11.84 -15.15
C ILE A 188 -1.22 11.80 -15.64
N VAL A 189 -0.65 10.66 -16.02
CA VAL A 189 0.80 10.53 -16.34
C VAL A 189 1.26 11.53 -17.40
N ALA A 190 0.39 11.95 -18.33
CA ALA A 190 0.75 12.96 -19.32
C ALA A 190 0.76 14.41 -18.78
N THR A 191 0.12 14.65 -17.64
CA THR A 191 -0.17 15.96 -17.06
C THR A 191 0.33 16.13 -15.62
N ILE A 192 1.16 15.21 -15.11
CA ILE A 192 1.80 15.35 -13.79
C ILE A 192 2.61 16.65 -13.75
N ALA A 193 2.29 17.52 -12.79
CA ALA A 193 3.02 18.76 -12.57
C ALA A 193 4.39 18.49 -11.92
N PRO A 194 5.39 19.40 -12.06
CA PRO A 194 6.72 19.22 -11.46
C PRO A 194 6.69 18.91 -9.95
N ASP A 195 5.91 19.66 -9.16
CA ASP A 195 5.79 19.44 -7.71
C ASP A 195 5.14 18.08 -7.37
N GLN A 196 4.22 17.62 -8.23
CA GLN A 196 3.61 16.29 -8.11
C GLN A 196 4.60 15.18 -8.50
N ASP A 197 5.44 15.39 -9.51
CA ASP A 197 6.49 14.44 -9.90
C ASP A 197 7.51 14.22 -8.78
N ASP A 198 7.88 15.27 -8.05
CA ASP A 198 8.75 15.16 -6.87
C ASP A 198 8.12 14.28 -5.77
N ILE A 199 6.80 14.39 -5.56
CA ILE A 199 6.05 13.53 -4.62
C ILE A 199 5.99 12.09 -5.15
N VAL A 200 5.68 11.89 -6.43
CA VAL A 200 5.62 10.56 -7.06
C VAL A 200 6.96 9.85 -6.95
N ARG A 201 8.07 10.56 -7.21
CA ARG A 201 9.42 10.00 -7.25
C ARG A 201 10.15 9.97 -5.91
N ALA A 202 9.56 10.46 -4.82
CA ALA A 202 10.22 10.47 -3.52
C ALA A 202 10.61 9.02 -3.10
N PRO A 203 11.74 8.81 -2.40
CA PRO A 203 12.23 7.47 -2.08
C PRO A 203 11.24 6.60 -1.31
N LEU A 204 11.41 5.27 -1.37
CA LEU A 204 10.52 4.32 -0.70
C LEU A 204 10.52 4.52 0.81
N GLU A 205 11.64 4.90 1.41
CA GLU A 205 11.79 5.11 2.85
C GLU A 205 11.03 6.34 3.34
N THR A 206 10.68 7.26 2.43
CA THR A 206 9.97 8.49 2.75
C THR A 206 8.48 8.22 2.90
N SER A 207 7.98 8.37 4.13
CA SER A 207 6.54 8.39 4.40
C SER A 207 6.00 9.80 4.16
N LEU A 208 4.90 9.90 3.43
CA LEU A 208 4.32 11.16 2.98
C LEU A 208 2.86 11.28 3.43
N CYS A 209 2.45 12.51 3.69
CA CYS A 209 1.05 12.90 3.83
C CYS A 209 0.75 14.01 2.83
N ILE A 210 -0.14 13.74 1.87
CA ILE A 210 -0.49 14.63 0.79
C ILE A 210 -1.85 15.25 1.12
N GLN A 211 -1.82 16.54 1.44
CA GLN A 211 -2.99 17.35 1.68
C GLN A 211 -3.38 18.09 0.39
N GLY A 212 -4.62 17.94 -0.07
CA GLY A 212 -5.08 18.68 -1.24
C GLY A 212 -6.59 18.63 -1.42
N SER A 213 -7.18 19.75 -1.81
CA SER A 213 -8.63 19.91 -2.02
C SER A 213 -9.15 19.07 -3.20
N PRO A 214 -10.48 18.90 -3.34
CA PRO A 214 -11.07 18.15 -4.44
C PRO A 214 -10.54 18.60 -5.79
N GLY A 215 -10.16 17.63 -6.61
CA GLY A 215 -9.70 17.88 -7.97
C GLY A 215 -8.23 18.29 -8.10
N THR A 216 -7.46 18.39 -7.02
CA THR A 216 -5.98 18.55 -7.06
C THR A 216 -5.24 17.30 -7.56
N GLY A 217 -5.93 16.16 -7.66
CA GLY A 217 -5.35 14.92 -8.16
C GLY A 217 -4.59 14.09 -7.11
N LYS A 218 -4.75 14.38 -5.80
CA LYS A 218 -4.09 13.67 -4.68
C LYS A 218 -4.08 12.14 -4.83
N THR A 219 -5.22 11.55 -5.16
CA THR A 219 -5.38 10.09 -5.30
C THR A 219 -4.59 9.57 -6.49
N ALA A 220 -4.65 10.28 -7.62
CA ALA A 220 -3.87 9.91 -8.79
C ALA A 220 -2.37 10.00 -8.50
N VAL A 221 -1.90 11.07 -7.85
CA VAL A 221 -0.50 11.22 -7.40
C VAL A 221 -0.09 10.05 -6.48
N GLY A 222 -0.93 9.68 -5.51
CA GLY A 222 -0.65 8.55 -4.61
C GLY A 222 -0.53 7.20 -5.34
N LEU A 223 -1.38 6.93 -6.33
CA LEU A 223 -1.29 5.70 -7.13
C LEU A 223 -0.09 5.69 -8.08
N HIS A 224 0.23 6.83 -8.69
CA HIS A 224 1.43 6.96 -9.52
C HIS A 224 2.68 6.78 -8.69
N ARG A 225 2.70 7.28 -7.45
CA ARG A 225 3.75 6.97 -6.49
C ARG A 225 3.87 5.47 -6.26
N ALA A 226 2.76 4.76 -6.01
CA ALA A 226 2.77 3.29 -5.88
C ALA A 226 3.42 2.62 -7.10
N ALA A 227 3.00 2.99 -8.31
CA ALA A 227 3.50 2.42 -9.55
C ALA A 227 4.99 2.73 -9.78
N TYR A 228 5.43 3.95 -9.45
CA TYR A 228 6.84 4.32 -9.49
C TYR A 228 7.66 3.51 -8.48
N LEU A 229 7.16 3.33 -7.25
CA LEU A 229 7.86 2.57 -6.22
C LEU A 229 7.98 1.08 -6.59
N LEU A 230 6.93 0.47 -7.16
CA LEU A 230 6.96 -0.91 -7.65
C LEU A 230 7.98 -1.09 -8.79
N TYR A 231 8.06 -0.12 -9.71
CA TYR A 231 9.07 -0.11 -10.77
C TYR A 231 10.49 0.08 -10.25
N THR A 232 10.69 0.98 -9.30
CA THR A 232 12.02 1.39 -8.82
C THR A 232 12.59 0.43 -7.77
N TYR A 233 11.71 -0.21 -6.98
CA TYR A 233 12.10 -1.11 -5.87
C TYR A 233 11.45 -2.51 -5.97
N PRO A 234 11.53 -3.20 -7.12
CA PRO A 234 10.83 -4.46 -7.36
C PRO A 234 11.27 -5.56 -6.38
N ASP A 235 12.56 -5.65 -6.06
CA ASP A 235 13.10 -6.68 -5.15
C ASP A 235 12.54 -6.58 -3.72
N ARG A 236 12.25 -5.35 -3.28
CA ARG A 236 11.68 -5.11 -1.95
C ARG A 236 10.18 -5.32 -1.98
N LEU A 237 9.48 -4.68 -2.92
CA LEU A 237 8.02 -4.62 -2.93
C LEU A 237 7.33 -5.86 -3.50
N HIS A 238 7.95 -6.65 -4.37
CA HIS A 238 7.35 -7.93 -4.80
C HIS A 238 7.21 -8.94 -3.64
N ARG A 239 8.09 -8.86 -2.64
CA ARG A 239 8.04 -9.76 -1.45
C ARG A 239 7.16 -9.20 -0.35
N SER A 240 7.27 -7.90 -0.08
CA SER A 240 6.53 -7.25 1.00
C SER A 240 5.13 -6.79 0.58
N GLY A 241 4.84 -6.68 -0.71
CA GLY A 241 3.56 -6.19 -1.23
C GLY A 241 3.32 -4.68 -1.01
N VAL A 242 2.31 -4.19 -1.73
CA VAL A 242 1.74 -2.83 -1.59
C VAL A 242 0.26 -2.97 -1.23
N LEU A 243 -0.17 -2.21 -0.23
CA LEU A 243 -1.58 -2.16 0.22
C LEU A 243 -2.18 -0.79 -0.11
N VAL A 244 -3.31 -0.78 -0.80
CA VAL A 244 -4.14 0.42 -0.99
C VAL A 244 -5.39 0.30 -0.14
N ILE A 245 -5.58 1.26 0.75
CA ILE A 245 -6.75 1.38 1.60
C ILE A 245 -7.59 2.55 1.10
N GLY A 246 -8.81 2.23 0.68
CA GLY A 246 -9.76 3.21 0.16
C GLY A 246 -10.96 3.42 1.10
N PRO A 247 -11.72 4.52 0.91
CA PRO A 247 -12.87 4.85 1.74
C PRO A 247 -14.04 3.89 1.57
N ASN A 248 -14.20 3.26 0.40
CA ASN A 248 -15.31 2.35 0.13
C ASN A 248 -15.03 1.41 -1.06
N ALA A 249 -15.86 0.38 -1.20
CA ALA A 249 -15.71 -0.62 -2.26
C ALA A 249 -15.91 -0.06 -3.69
N ALA A 250 -16.70 1.02 -3.86
CA ALA A 250 -16.87 1.65 -5.18
C ALA A 250 -15.58 2.32 -5.65
N PHE A 251 -14.92 3.03 -4.74
CA PHE A 251 -13.59 3.58 -4.95
C PHE A 251 -12.57 2.48 -5.28
N LEU A 252 -12.54 1.37 -4.51
CA LEU A 252 -11.56 0.31 -4.77
C LEU A 252 -11.77 -0.39 -6.12
N ARG A 253 -13.01 -0.67 -6.52
CA ARG A 253 -13.28 -1.21 -7.87
C ARG A 253 -12.74 -0.31 -8.97
N TYR A 254 -12.82 0.99 -8.74
CA TYR A 254 -12.32 2.00 -9.65
C TYR A 254 -10.79 2.06 -9.67
N ILE A 255 -10.12 2.01 -8.52
CA ILE A 255 -8.64 1.94 -8.43
C ILE A 255 -8.11 0.66 -9.08
N GLY A 256 -8.82 -0.46 -8.92
CA GLY A 256 -8.50 -1.73 -9.56
C GLY A 256 -8.51 -1.69 -11.09
N ALA A 257 -9.14 -0.70 -11.72
CA ALA A 257 -9.07 -0.48 -13.16
C ALA A 257 -7.86 0.38 -13.59
N VAL A 258 -7.32 1.22 -12.69
CA VAL A 258 -6.24 2.17 -12.98
C VAL A 258 -4.87 1.52 -12.84
N LEU A 259 -4.62 0.79 -11.75
CA LEU A 259 -3.30 0.19 -11.49
C LEU A 259 -2.81 -0.76 -12.61
N PRO A 260 -3.68 -1.61 -13.22
CA PRO A 260 -3.27 -2.40 -14.38
C PRO A 260 -2.87 -1.56 -15.59
N ALA A 261 -3.52 -0.42 -15.80
CA ALA A 261 -3.17 0.52 -16.88
C ALA A 261 -1.79 1.19 -16.64
N LEU A 262 -1.33 1.23 -15.38
CA LEU A 262 0.01 1.68 -14.98
C LEU A 262 1.06 0.56 -15.03
N GLY A 263 0.67 -0.65 -15.47
CA GLY A 263 1.55 -1.81 -15.56
C GLY A 263 1.69 -2.62 -14.27
N GLU A 264 0.89 -2.31 -13.24
CA GLU A 264 0.99 -2.93 -11.92
C GLU A 264 -0.18 -3.86 -11.60
N LEU A 265 0.15 -5.07 -11.15
CA LEU A 265 -0.80 -6.19 -11.10
C LEU A 265 -0.91 -6.84 -9.72
N ASP A 266 0.07 -6.60 -8.84
CA ASP A 266 0.21 -7.22 -7.52
C ASP A 266 0.05 -6.18 -6.41
N VAL A 267 -1.12 -5.52 -6.37
CA VAL A 267 -1.49 -4.57 -5.32
C VAL A 267 -2.70 -5.08 -4.56
N THR A 268 -2.57 -5.21 -3.23
CA THR A 268 -3.68 -5.57 -2.36
C THR A 268 -4.56 -4.35 -2.13
N GLN A 269 -5.87 -4.50 -2.28
CA GLN A 269 -6.85 -3.41 -2.17
C GLN A 269 -7.92 -3.80 -1.16
N THR A 270 -8.24 -2.90 -0.23
CA THR A 270 -9.25 -3.16 0.81
C THR A 270 -9.75 -1.86 1.44
N THR A 271 -10.85 -1.92 2.18
CA THR A 271 -11.28 -0.81 3.07
C THR A 271 -10.79 -1.08 4.49
N VAL A 272 -10.80 -0.08 5.37
CA VAL A 272 -10.52 -0.32 6.80
C VAL A 272 -11.54 -1.29 7.41
N ASP A 273 -12.79 -1.24 6.96
CA ASP A 273 -13.86 -2.11 7.42
C ASP A 273 -13.55 -3.58 7.08
N GLU A 274 -13.18 -3.87 5.83
CA GLU A 274 -12.78 -5.20 5.39
C GLU A 274 -11.48 -5.65 6.05
N LEU A 275 -10.50 -4.73 6.20
CA LEU A 275 -9.23 -4.98 6.84
C LEU A 275 -9.37 -5.45 8.28
N THR A 276 -10.42 -4.99 8.97
CA THR A 276 -10.73 -5.29 10.37
C THR A 276 -11.91 -6.25 10.53
N ALA A 277 -12.48 -6.78 9.43
CA ALA A 277 -13.66 -7.66 9.42
C ALA A 277 -13.39 -9.07 10.00
N ARG A 278 -13.12 -9.14 11.30
CA ARG A 278 -12.90 -10.38 12.07
C ARG A 278 -14.20 -11.03 12.53
N VAL A 279 -15.33 -10.32 12.43
CA VAL A 279 -16.65 -10.69 12.93
C VAL A 279 -17.75 -10.20 11.99
N PRO A 280 -18.92 -10.87 11.94
CA PRO A 280 -20.06 -10.38 11.17
C PRO A 280 -20.64 -9.12 11.81
N LEU A 281 -20.64 -8.03 11.05
CA LEU A 281 -21.14 -6.73 11.46
C LEU A 281 -22.67 -6.71 11.36
N ARG A 282 -23.35 -6.54 12.50
CA ARG A 282 -24.83 -6.59 12.62
C ARG A 282 -25.43 -5.51 13.52
N GLY A 283 -24.57 -4.74 14.18
CA GLY A 283 -24.95 -3.62 15.03
C GLY A 283 -24.55 -2.29 14.41
N ASN A 284 -25.10 -1.21 14.97
CA ASN A 284 -24.74 0.15 14.63
C ASN A 284 -24.55 0.94 15.94
N ASP A 285 -23.46 1.70 16.03
CA ASP A 285 -23.21 2.60 17.16
C ASP A 285 -23.83 3.98 16.86
N SER A 286 -24.14 4.75 17.92
CA SER A 286 -24.35 6.19 17.75
C SER A 286 -23.02 6.86 17.39
N ALA A 287 -23.07 8.09 16.86
CA ALA A 287 -21.88 8.85 16.51
C ALA A 287 -20.93 9.03 17.71
N GLU A 288 -21.49 9.34 18.88
CA GLU A 288 -20.76 9.56 20.12
C GLU A 288 -20.09 8.27 20.61
N LEU A 289 -20.79 7.14 20.53
CA LEU A 289 -20.23 5.85 20.96
C LEU A 289 -19.16 5.36 19.99
N ALA A 290 -19.35 5.53 18.69
CA ALA A 290 -18.34 5.21 17.68
C ALA A 290 -17.07 6.05 17.87
N GLN A 291 -17.21 7.34 18.18
CA GLN A 291 -16.09 8.23 18.52
C GLN A 291 -15.34 7.73 19.76
N LEU A 292 -16.03 7.38 20.85
CA LEU A 292 -15.38 6.85 22.05
C LEU A 292 -14.69 5.51 21.81
N LYS A 293 -15.27 4.62 20.98
CA LYS A 293 -14.62 3.35 20.60
C LYS A 293 -13.44 3.57 19.64
N GLY A 294 -13.46 4.64 18.86
CA GLY A 294 -12.38 5.06 17.97
C GLY A 294 -11.19 5.73 18.67
N ASP A 295 -11.31 6.06 19.95
CA ASP A 295 -10.30 6.76 20.74
C ASP A 295 -9.07 5.88 21.06
N GLU A 296 -7.87 6.45 20.93
CA GLU A 296 -6.60 5.73 21.15
C GLU A 296 -6.42 5.21 22.59
N ARG A 297 -7.12 5.77 23.59
CA ARG A 297 -7.12 5.28 24.97
C ARG A 297 -7.48 3.78 25.04
N TRP A 298 -8.27 3.27 24.11
CA TRP A 298 -8.59 1.84 24.01
C TRP A 298 -7.36 0.96 23.86
N ALA A 299 -6.32 1.40 23.15
CA ALA A 299 -5.11 0.59 22.97
C ALA A 299 -4.48 0.19 24.33
N ALA A 300 -4.41 1.13 25.27
CA ALA A 300 -3.91 0.86 26.62
C ALA A 300 -4.88 -0.02 27.43
N VAL A 301 -6.20 0.21 27.30
CA VAL A 301 -7.25 -0.60 27.95
C VAL A 301 -7.17 -2.06 27.50
N LEU A 302 -7.16 -2.29 26.18
CA LEU A 302 -7.10 -3.62 25.57
C LEU A 302 -5.80 -4.34 25.92
N ARG A 303 -4.65 -3.65 25.85
CA ARG A 303 -3.36 -4.22 26.28
C ARG A 303 -3.39 -4.66 27.74
N ARG A 304 -3.96 -3.85 28.64
CA ARG A 304 -4.10 -4.24 30.05
C ARG A 304 -5.06 -5.41 30.25
N ALA A 305 -6.16 -5.46 29.50
CA ALA A 305 -7.11 -6.57 29.57
C ALA A 305 -6.48 -7.91 29.12
N VAL A 306 -5.65 -7.89 28.07
CA VAL A 306 -4.95 -9.08 27.55
C VAL A 306 -3.83 -9.51 28.50
N TYR A 307 -2.90 -8.61 28.81
CA TYR A 307 -1.70 -8.97 29.57
C TYR A 307 -1.92 -9.01 31.09
N GLY A 308 -3.01 -8.44 31.59
CA GLY A 308 -3.39 -8.47 33.00
C GLY A 308 -3.81 -9.86 33.50
N GLY A 309 -4.16 -10.77 32.59
CA GLY A 309 -4.46 -12.18 32.92
C GLY A 309 -3.23 -13.04 33.16
N ILE A 310 -2.01 -12.54 32.92
CA ILE A 310 -0.78 -13.29 33.16
C ILE A 310 -0.44 -13.23 34.66
N ALA A 311 -0.51 -14.39 35.32
CA ALA A 311 -0.17 -14.53 36.73
C ALA A 311 1.35 -14.69 36.94
N LYS A 312 1.78 -14.67 38.20
CA LYS A 312 3.14 -15.06 38.59
C LYS A 312 3.17 -16.53 39.04
N PRO A 313 4.19 -17.32 38.67
CA PRO A 313 4.34 -18.67 39.18
C PRO A 313 4.44 -18.68 40.72
N GLN A 314 3.66 -19.57 41.34
CA GLN A 314 3.66 -19.78 42.81
C GLN A 314 4.36 -21.07 43.21
N ASP A 315 4.27 -22.10 42.38
CA ASP A 315 4.80 -23.43 42.67
C ASP A 315 5.83 -23.89 41.64
N SER A 316 6.68 -24.83 42.05
CA SER A 316 7.54 -25.57 41.13
C SER A 316 6.71 -26.58 40.34
N ILE A 317 7.12 -26.89 39.12
CA ILE A 317 6.45 -27.90 38.30
C ILE A 317 7.37 -29.09 38.01
N GLN A 318 6.77 -30.23 37.69
CA GLN A 318 7.48 -31.41 37.17
C GLN A 318 7.03 -31.70 35.75
N ILE A 319 7.97 -31.65 34.81
CA ILE A 319 7.71 -31.88 33.39
C ILE A 319 8.35 -33.18 32.90
N PRO A 320 7.64 -33.98 32.08
CA PRO A 320 8.18 -35.22 31.54
C PRO A 320 9.12 -34.95 30.36
N LEU A 321 10.29 -35.58 30.35
CA LEU A 321 11.20 -35.65 29.20
C LEU A 321 11.78 -37.06 29.12
N SER A 322 11.45 -37.78 28.05
CA SER A 322 11.99 -39.11 27.72
C SER A 322 11.91 -40.13 28.85
N GLY A 323 10.71 -40.23 29.45
CA GLY A 323 10.41 -41.20 30.49
C GLY A 323 10.85 -40.80 31.91
N ARG A 324 11.49 -39.64 32.09
CA ARG A 324 11.83 -39.07 33.41
C ARG A 324 11.12 -37.75 33.65
N ARG A 325 10.88 -37.41 34.93
CA ARG A 325 10.31 -36.11 35.33
C ARG A 325 11.41 -35.21 35.85
N TYR A 326 11.42 -33.97 35.36
CA TYR A 326 12.38 -32.94 35.75
C TYR A 326 11.66 -31.82 36.49
N ARG A 327 12.20 -31.43 37.65
CA ARG A 327 11.64 -30.35 38.46
C ARG A 327 12.20 -29.02 37.97
N VAL A 328 11.31 -28.07 37.70
CA VAL A 328 11.70 -26.68 37.41
C VAL A 328 11.31 -25.81 38.62
N PRO A 329 12.28 -25.25 39.37
CA PRO A 329 12.01 -24.43 40.54
C PRO A 329 11.25 -23.13 40.22
N VAL A 330 10.42 -22.66 41.15
CA VAL A 330 9.56 -21.48 40.96
C VAL A 330 10.36 -20.20 40.67
N GLU A 331 11.54 -20.04 41.26
CA GLU A 331 12.44 -18.90 41.06
C GLU A 331 12.97 -18.83 39.62
N ARG A 332 13.10 -20.00 38.99
CA ARG A 332 13.49 -20.12 37.58
C ARG A 332 12.31 -19.84 36.67
N LEU A 333 11.14 -20.39 36.99
CA LEU A 333 9.90 -20.11 36.25
C LEU A 333 9.54 -18.62 36.24
N ARG A 334 9.66 -17.94 37.39
CA ARG A 334 9.45 -16.49 37.50
C ARG A 334 10.35 -15.71 36.56
N ARG A 335 11.65 -16.05 36.51
CA ARG A 335 12.60 -15.44 35.58
C ARG A 335 12.20 -15.66 34.12
N TYR A 336 11.84 -16.89 33.74
CA TYR A 336 11.41 -17.19 32.37
C TYR A 336 10.18 -16.42 31.94
N VAL A 337 9.17 -16.31 32.82
CA VAL A 337 7.98 -15.49 32.55
C VAL A 337 8.38 -14.03 32.36
N ASP A 338 9.20 -13.47 33.24
CA ASP A 338 9.62 -12.07 33.16
C ASP A 338 10.49 -11.80 31.92
N ASP A 339 11.35 -12.73 31.52
CA ASP A 339 12.19 -12.64 30.31
C ASP A 339 11.33 -12.65 29.05
N VAL A 340 10.38 -13.60 28.96
CA VAL A 340 9.45 -13.68 27.82
C VAL A 340 8.59 -12.43 27.72
N ARG A 341 8.07 -11.92 28.84
CA ARG A 341 7.29 -10.67 28.87
C ARG A 341 8.10 -9.46 28.43
N ARG A 342 9.37 -9.38 28.83
CA ARG A 342 10.29 -8.29 28.43
C ARG A 342 10.68 -8.36 26.96
N SER A 343 10.64 -9.53 26.33
CA SER A 343 11.00 -9.69 24.92
C SER A 343 10.05 -9.00 23.93
N GLY A 344 8.86 -8.57 24.37
CA GLY A 344 7.92 -7.81 23.54
C GLY A 344 7.26 -8.60 22.41
N VAL A 345 7.42 -9.93 22.37
CA VAL A 345 6.75 -10.77 21.38
C VAL A 345 5.23 -10.80 21.60
N PRO A 346 4.42 -11.03 20.55
CA PRO A 346 2.97 -11.18 20.66
C PRO A 346 2.58 -12.25 21.68
N TYR A 347 1.41 -12.10 22.31
CA TYR A 347 0.97 -12.89 23.46
C TYR A 347 1.01 -14.40 23.22
N ALA A 348 0.47 -14.88 22.09
CA ALA A 348 0.45 -16.31 21.78
C ALA A 348 1.85 -16.86 21.54
N ILE A 349 2.70 -16.09 20.84
CA ILE A 349 4.12 -16.44 20.63
C ILE A 349 4.87 -16.47 21.96
N GLY A 350 4.57 -15.54 22.87
CA GLY A 350 5.13 -15.53 24.23
C GLY A 350 4.78 -16.81 24.99
N ARG A 351 3.51 -17.23 24.95
CA ARG A 351 3.05 -18.49 25.58
C ARG A 351 3.79 -19.71 25.03
N GLU A 352 3.92 -19.84 23.71
CA GLU A 352 4.67 -20.93 23.07
C GLU A 352 6.17 -20.89 23.42
N ARG A 353 6.77 -19.70 23.41
CA ARG A 353 8.19 -19.50 23.76
C ARG A 353 8.45 -19.86 25.23
N LEU A 354 7.53 -19.52 26.13
CA LEU A 354 7.62 -19.90 27.54
C LEU A 354 7.58 -21.43 27.68
N ALA A 355 6.67 -22.10 26.97
CA ALA A 355 6.60 -23.56 26.95
C ALA A 355 7.92 -24.19 26.51
N MET A 356 8.47 -23.70 25.39
CA MET A 356 9.75 -24.18 24.86
C MET A 356 10.91 -23.89 25.82
N THR A 357 10.95 -22.71 26.44
CA THR A 357 12.01 -22.33 27.41
C THR A 357 12.02 -23.24 28.63
N VAL A 358 10.83 -23.63 29.11
CA VAL A 358 10.67 -24.55 30.24
C VAL A 358 11.06 -25.98 29.84
N ALA A 359 10.73 -26.43 28.63
CA ALA A 359 11.17 -27.73 28.12
C ALA A 359 12.70 -27.79 27.92
N GLU A 360 13.31 -26.71 27.44
CA GLU A 360 14.76 -26.55 27.32
C GLU A 360 15.47 -26.60 28.69
N ASP A 361 14.78 -26.21 29.77
CA ASP A 361 15.31 -26.40 31.12
C ASP A 361 15.41 -27.88 31.50
N ALA A 362 14.38 -28.69 31.24
CA ALA A 362 14.45 -30.13 31.44
C ALA A 362 15.50 -30.81 30.55
N ARG A 363 15.65 -30.34 29.30
CA ARG A 363 16.72 -30.79 28.40
C ARG A 363 18.09 -30.56 29.03
N ARG A 364 18.38 -29.35 29.49
CA ARG A 364 19.65 -29.03 30.17
C ARG A 364 19.86 -29.90 31.41
N GLN A 365 18.82 -30.15 32.21
CA GLN A 365 18.94 -31.06 33.36
C GLN A 365 19.26 -32.50 32.95
N ARG A 366 18.68 -33.00 31.85
CA ARG A 366 18.98 -34.34 31.30
C ARG A 366 20.40 -34.43 30.76
N GLU A 367 20.87 -33.39 30.07
CA GLU A 367 22.24 -33.30 29.54
C GLU A 367 23.28 -33.32 30.67
N HIS A 368 23.06 -32.56 31.75
CA HIS A 368 23.92 -32.61 32.93
C HIS A 368 23.92 -33.99 33.61
N ALA A 369 22.84 -34.75 33.49
CA ALA A 369 22.75 -36.13 33.98
C ALA A 369 23.31 -37.18 33.00
N GLY A 370 24.02 -36.75 31.93
CA GLY A 370 24.66 -37.62 30.95
C GLY A 370 23.74 -38.13 29.83
N GLY A 371 22.54 -37.57 29.68
CA GLY A 371 21.63 -37.89 28.56
C GLY A 371 21.84 -37.00 27.33
N SER A 372 21.31 -37.43 26.19
CA SER A 372 21.35 -36.66 24.94
C SER A 372 19.96 -36.55 24.32
N PRO A 373 19.06 -35.72 24.89
CA PRO A 373 17.72 -35.51 24.34
C PRO A 373 17.78 -34.91 22.93
N THR A 374 16.93 -35.41 22.05
CA THR A 374 16.75 -34.86 20.71
C THR A 374 15.85 -33.62 20.72
N ASP A 375 15.95 -32.80 19.69
CA ASP A 375 15.05 -31.64 19.52
C ASP A 375 13.57 -32.05 19.41
N ALA A 376 13.31 -33.25 18.88
CA ALA A 376 11.96 -33.79 18.79
C ALA A 376 11.39 -34.17 20.17
N GLU A 377 12.21 -34.73 21.05
CA GLU A 377 11.82 -35.01 22.44
C GLU A 377 11.53 -33.71 23.21
N THR A 378 12.35 -32.68 23.01
CA THR A 378 12.15 -31.37 23.67
C THR A 378 10.88 -30.68 23.18
N ARG A 379 10.62 -30.68 21.87
CA ARG A 379 9.35 -30.18 21.29
C ARG A 379 8.12 -30.98 21.75
N ARG A 380 8.28 -32.25 22.09
CA ARG A 380 7.20 -33.07 22.69
C ARG A 380 6.97 -32.69 24.15
N CYS A 381 8.04 -32.48 24.92
CA CYS A 381 7.98 -31.99 26.29
C CYS A 381 7.27 -30.62 26.39
N ALA A 382 7.57 -29.71 25.46
CA ALA A 382 6.91 -28.39 25.37
C ALA A 382 5.39 -28.48 25.11
N ARG A 383 4.90 -29.63 24.63
CA ARG A 383 3.47 -29.90 24.34
C ARG A 383 2.87 -30.93 25.30
N SER A 384 3.54 -31.20 26.44
CA SER A 384 3.03 -32.11 27.47
C SER A 384 1.79 -31.55 28.15
N ALA A 385 0.91 -32.43 28.63
CA ALA A 385 -0.30 -32.05 29.33
C ALA A 385 0.02 -31.26 30.60
N GLU A 386 1.04 -31.67 31.36
CA GLU A 386 1.46 -31.00 32.59
C GLU A 386 1.88 -29.54 32.36
N LEU A 387 2.61 -29.30 31.26
CA LEU A 387 3.01 -27.94 30.91
C LEU A 387 1.82 -27.14 30.36
N GLY A 388 0.94 -27.78 29.59
CA GLY A 388 -0.31 -27.19 29.10
C GLY A 388 -1.21 -26.71 30.24
N ASP A 389 -1.42 -27.55 31.26
CA ASP A 389 -2.25 -27.23 32.43
C ASP A 389 -1.64 -26.09 33.26
N TRP A 390 -0.32 -26.14 33.50
CA TRP A 390 0.39 -25.06 34.19
C TRP A 390 0.29 -23.75 33.41
N LEU A 391 0.51 -23.77 32.10
CA LEU A 391 0.36 -22.61 31.24
C LEU A 391 -1.08 -22.11 31.23
N ALA A 392 -2.10 -22.96 31.25
CA ALA A 392 -3.50 -22.56 31.26
C ALA A 392 -3.85 -21.73 32.50
N GLY A 393 -3.33 -22.08 33.68
CA GLY A 393 -3.51 -21.30 34.90
C GLY A 393 -2.66 -20.01 34.96
N LEU A 394 -1.46 -20.05 34.37
CA LEU A 394 -0.51 -18.93 34.45
C LEU A 394 -0.69 -17.86 33.37
N TRP A 395 -0.88 -18.28 32.13
CA TRP A 395 -0.82 -17.42 30.94
C TRP A 395 -1.92 -17.85 29.95
N PRO A 396 -3.20 -17.76 30.34
CA PRO A 396 -4.32 -18.44 29.67
C PRO A 396 -4.43 -18.15 28.18
N GLU A 397 -4.99 -19.08 27.41
CA GLU A 397 -5.39 -18.79 26.04
C GLU A 397 -6.51 -17.76 26.02
N VAL A 398 -6.42 -16.82 25.08
CA VAL A 398 -7.31 -15.67 24.99
C VAL A 398 -7.84 -15.56 23.57
N ASP A 399 -9.15 -15.32 23.49
CA ASP A 399 -9.86 -15.01 22.26
C ASP A 399 -10.16 -13.50 22.20
N ALA A 400 -9.81 -12.86 21.09
CA ALA A 400 -9.95 -11.41 20.95
C ALA A 400 -11.41 -10.94 21.09
N ARG A 401 -12.34 -11.70 20.52
CA ARG A 401 -13.78 -11.40 20.58
C ARG A 401 -14.28 -11.49 22.01
N GLN A 402 -13.82 -12.48 22.77
CA GLN A 402 -14.18 -12.64 24.18
C GLN A 402 -13.66 -11.50 25.05
N ILE A 403 -12.43 -11.01 24.82
CA ILE A 403 -11.87 -9.86 25.54
C ILE A 403 -12.72 -8.60 25.29
N VAL A 404 -12.95 -8.26 24.02
CA VAL A 404 -13.73 -7.06 23.66
C VAL A 404 -15.17 -7.18 24.17
N ARG A 405 -15.81 -8.34 24.00
CA ARG A 405 -17.16 -8.60 24.55
C ARG A 405 -17.20 -8.39 26.05
N ARG A 406 -16.23 -8.93 26.80
CA ARG A 406 -16.18 -8.79 28.26
C ARG A 406 -16.12 -7.33 28.67
N LEU A 407 -15.23 -6.55 28.04
CA LEU A 407 -15.07 -5.12 28.34
C LEU A 407 -16.32 -4.30 28.00
N LEU A 408 -17.03 -4.65 26.92
CA LEU A 408 -18.24 -3.95 26.49
C LEU A 408 -19.54 -4.48 27.11
N SER A 409 -19.49 -5.57 27.87
CA SER A 409 -20.65 -6.14 28.58
C SER A 409 -20.62 -5.91 30.10
N ASP A 410 -19.43 -5.82 30.70
CA ASP A 410 -19.23 -5.73 32.15
C ASP A 410 -18.52 -4.41 32.53
N PRO A 411 -19.25 -3.43 33.11
CA PRO A 411 -18.67 -2.16 33.55
C PRO A 411 -17.52 -2.31 34.54
N GLY A 412 -17.57 -3.32 35.42
CA GLY A 412 -16.50 -3.57 36.39
C GLY A 412 -15.21 -4.00 35.71
N ALA A 413 -15.31 -4.87 34.70
CA ALA A 413 -14.17 -5.26 33.88
C ALA A 413 -13.58 -4.07 33.10
N LEU A 414 -14.44 -3.22 32.52
CA LEU A 414 -14.00 -2.02 31.82
C LEU A 414 -13.25 -1.07 32.77
N VAL A 415 -13.83 -0.73 33.91
CA VAL A 415 -13.21 0.17 34.90
C VAL A 415 -11.85 -0.36 35.36
N ALA A 416 -11.78 -1.65 35.70
CA ALA A 416 -10.53 -2.29 36.12
C ALA A 416 -9.45 -2.24 35.03
N ALA A 417 -9.81 -2.50 33.77
CA ALA A 417 -8.90 -2.42 32.64
C ALA A 417 -8.54 -0.98 32.25
N SER A 418 -9.34 0.00 32.66
CA SER A 418 -9.20 1.41 32.24
C SER A 418 -8.29 2.24 33.14
N ARG A 419 -8.14 1.88 34.42
CA ARG A 419 -7.32 2.64 35.39
C ARG A 419 -7.56 4.16 35.33
N GLY A 420 -8.82 4.58 35.25
CA GLY A 420 -9.20 5.99 35.17
C GLY A 420 -9.09 6.64 33.79
N ALA A 421 -8.90 5.86 32.71
CA ALA A 421 -8.86 6.41 31.34
C ALA A 421 -10.19 7.01 30.86
N TRP A 422 -11.32 6.64 31.49
CA TRP A 422 -12.65 7.11 31.12
C TRP A 422 -13.29 7.90 32.26
N GLY A 423 -13.93 9.02 31.92
CA GLY A 423 -14.76 9.81 32.82
C GLY A 423 -16.12 9.16 33.12
N GLY A 424 -16.87 9.73 34.06
CA GLY A 424 -18.17 9.20 34.48
C GLY A 424 -19.21 9.17 33.36
N GLU A 425 -19.26 10.21 32.53
CA GLU A 425 -20.19 10.31 31.39
C GLU A 425 -19.86 9.29 30.29
N GLU A 426 -18.57 9.10 29.98
CA GLU A 426 -18.10 8.12 29.01
C GLU A 426 -18.44 6.68 29.47
N LEU A 427 -18.19 6.37 30.76
CA LEU A 427 -18.55 5.08 31.35
C LEU A 427 -20.06 4.85 31.34
N ALA A 428 -20.86 5.89 31.58
CA ALA A 428 -22.32 5.81 31.49
C ALA A 428 -22.77 5.50 30.04
N LEU A 429 -22.12 6.09 29.04
CA LEU A 429 -22.43 5.82 27.63
C LEU A 429 -22.13 4.37 27.24
N PHE A 430 -20.98 3.82 27.67
CA PHE A 430 -20.66 2.40 27.47
C PHE A 430 -21.67 1.49 28.19
N ALA A 431 -22.05 1.82 29.43
CA ALA A 431 -23.01 1.03 30.19
C ALA A 431 -24.41 1.02 29.56
N ALA A 432 -24.86 2.15 29.01
CA ALA A 432 -26.14 2.27 28.31
C ALA A 432 -26.20 1.40 27.04
N HIS A 433 -25.06 1.21 26.37
CA HIS A 433 -24.94 0.46 25.11
C HIS A 433 -24.23 -0.89 25.27
N ARG A 434 -24.33 -1.48 26.46
CA ARG A 434 -23.65 -2.75 26.77
C ARG A 434 -24.04 -3.87 25.82
N HIS A 435 -23.05 -4.66 25.42
CA HIS A 435 -23.31 -5.90 24.68
C HIS A 435 -24.05 -6.89 25.57
N ARG A 436 -24.95 -7.69 24.96
CA ARG A 436 -25.62 -8.78 25.67
C ARG A 436 -24.57 -9.80 26.16
N PRO A 437 -24.74 -10.36 27.37
CA PRO A 437 -23.75 -11.28 27.95
C PRO A 437 -23.65 -12.62 27.20
N ILE A 438 -24.61 -12.95 26.34
CA ILE A 438 -24.65 -14.19 25.56
C ILE A 438 -23.90 -13.97 24.24
N ALA A 439 -22.80 -14.69 24.00
CA ALA A 439 -21.93 -14.49 22.84
C ALA A 439 -22.65 -14.51 21.48
N ARG A 440 -23.61 -15.42 21.30
CA ARG A 440 -24.39 -15.58 20.05
C ARG A 440 -25.37 -14.43 19.78
N SER A 441 -25.67 -13.59 20.76
CA SER A 441 -26.58 -12.45 20.62
C SER A 441 -25.88 -11.10 20.50
N VAL A 442 -24.55 -11.09 20.52
CA VAL A 442 -23.75 -9.88 20.30
C VAL A 442 -23.95 -9.40 18.88
N ARG A 443 -24.27 -8.11 18.74
CA ARG A 443 -24.39 -7.42 17.45
C ARG A 443 -23.19 -6.52 17.29
N TRP A 444 -22.12 -7.08 16.72
CA TRP A 444 -20.86 -6.36 16.52
C TRP A 444 -21.05 -5.16 15.59
N THR A 445 -20.45 -4.04 15.97
CA THR A 445 -20.37 -2.83 15.17
C THR A 445 -19.00 -2.73 14.47
N LEU A 446 -18.86 -1.76 13.55
CA LEU A 446 -17.57 -1.47 12.92
C LEU A 446 -16.50 -1.09 13.95
N ALA A 447 -16.83 -0.22 14.89
CA ALA A 447 -15.88 0.19 15.92
C ALA A 447 -15.46 -0.99 16.82
N ASP A 448 -16.36 -1.93 17.12
CA ASP A 448 -15.99 -3.15 17.83
C ASP A 448 -14.99 -4.01 17.04
N ALA A 449 -15.16 -4.11 15.72
CA ALA A 449 -14.27 -4.89 14.86
C ALA A 449 -12.84 -4.33 14.86
N VAL A 450 -12.69 -3.00 14.91
CA VAL A 450 -11.39 -2.32 15.07
C VAL A 450 -10.75 -2.66 16.42
N LEU A 451 -11.52 -2.65 17.52
CA LEU A 451 -11.03 -3.07 18.84
C LEU A 451 -10.61 -4.55 18.85
N ILE A 452 -11.36 -5.42 18.17
CA ILE A 452 -11.02 -6.84 18.03
C ILE A 452 -9.73 -7.00 17.22
N ASP A 453 -9.54 -6.25 16.13
CA ASP A 453 -8.29 -6.28 15.36
C ASP A 453 -7.08 -5.80 16.18
N GLU A 454 -7.25 -4.82 17.08
CA GLU A 454 -6.19 -4.41 18.02
C GLU A 454 -5.81 -5.56 18.94
N VAL A 455 -6.78 -6.26 19.53
CA VAL A 455 -6.50 -7.42 20.37
C VAL A 455 -5.84 -8.53 19.56
N GLU A 456 -6.32 -8.86 18.36
CA GLU A 456 -5.69 -9.85 17.49
C GLU A 456 -4.22 -9.51 17.20
N GLY A 457 -3.91 -8.23 16.96
CA GLY A 457 -2.52 -7.76 16.79
C GLY A 457 -1.65 -7.89 18.05
N LEU A 458 -2.25 -7.87 19.25
CA LEU A 458 -1.55 -8.19 20.49
C LEU A 458 -1.32 -9.70 20.67
N LEU A 459 -2.23 -10.53 20.13
CA LEU A 459 -2.17 -11.97 20.24
C LEU A 459 -1.20 -12.59 19.25
N ARG A 460 -1.23 -12.14 17.99
CA ARG A 460 -0.54 -12.75 16.85
C ARG A 460 0.11 -11.69 15.98
N ARG A 461 1.05 -12.11 15.11
CA ARG A 461 1.62 -11.22 14.10
C ARG A 461 0.57 -10.90 13.03
N THR A 462 0.58 -9.65 12.56
CA THR A 462 -0.21 -9.19 11.42
C THR A 462 0.66 -9.22 10.16
N ASP A 463 0.04 -9.43 9.00
CA ASP A 463 0.72 -9.31 7.72
C ASP A 463 1.27 -7.89 7.53
N LEU A 464 2.49 -7.80 7.02
CA LEU A 464 3.22 -6.55 6.83
C LEU A 464 3.31 -6.21 5.36
N PHE A 465 3.16 -4.93 5.05
CA PHE A 465 3.31 -4.37 3.71
C PHE A 465 4.55 -3.49 3.63
N GLY A 466 5.23 -3.52 2.48
CA GLY A 466 6.40 -2.65 2.23
C GLY A 466 6.01 -1.21 1.99
N HIS A 467 4.81 -1.00 1.46
CA HIS A 467 4.22 0.32 1.27
C HIS A 467 2.70 0.28 1.47
N VAL A 468 2.14 1.29 2.13
CA VAL A 468 0.69 1.44 2.33
C VAL A 468 0.21 2.79 1.84
N ILE A 469 -0.80 2.80 0.99
CA ILE A 469 -1.51 4.01 0.56
C ILE A 469 -2.83 4.06 1.32
N LEU A 470 -3.13 5.22 1.89
CA LEU A 470 -4.33 5.46 2.69
C LEU A 470 -5.06 6.68 2.16
N ASP A 471 -6.19 6.49 1.48
CA ASP A 471 -7.02 7.59 0.98
C ASP A 471 -8.15 7.95 1.93
N GLU A 472 -8.56 9.22 1.89
CA GLU A 472 -9.52 9.86 2.80
C GLU A 472 -9.16 9.64 4.28
N ALA A 473 -7.86 9.72 4.59
CA ALA A 473 -7.34 9.40 5.90
C ALA A 473 -7.82 10.36 7.00
N GLN A 474 -8.32 11.55 6.64
CA GLN A 474 -8.87 12.51 7.59
C GLN A 474 -10.09 11.96 8.33
N ASP A 475 -10.83 11.01 7.75
CA ASP A 475 -12.07 10.45 8.31
C ASP A 475 -11.83 9.18 9.15
N LEU A 476 -10.58 8.81 9.38
CA LEU A 476 -10.22 7.64 10.17
C LEU A 476 -9.98 8.01 11.63
N SER A 477 -10.66 7.30 12.52
CA SER A 477 -10.41 7.37 13.96
C SER A 477 -9.01 6.88 14.32
N ALA A 478 -8.51 7.27 15.49
CA ALA A 478 -7.19 6.86 15.95
C ALA A 478 -7.03 5.34 16.01
N MET A 479 -8.05 4.60 16.47
CA MET A 479 -8.02 3.13 16.48
C MET A 479 -8.02 2.52 15.07
N GLN A 480 -8.69 3.14 14.09
CA GLN A 480 -8.61 2.70 12.68
C GLN A 480 -7.21 2.94 12.12
N LEU A 481 -6.60 4.11 12.38
CA LEU A 481 -5.22 4.40 12.00
C LEU A 481 -4.23 3.41 12.62
N ARG A 482 -4.44 3.01 13.87
CA ARG A 482 -3.63 1.95 14.52
C ARG A 482 -3.79 0.59 13.86
N ALA A 483 -4.97 0.26 13.34
CA ALA A 483 -5.17 -0.94 12.54
C ALA A 483 -4.33 -0.93 11.26
N VAL A 484 -4.24 0.23 10.59
CA VAL A 484 -3.35 0.42 9.44
C VAL A 484 -1.87 0.39 9.87
N ALA A 485 -1.52 1.03 10.99
CA ALA A 485 -0.15 1.10 11.51
C ALA A 485 0.48 -0.29 11.70
N ARG A 486 -0.30 -1.27 12.19
CA ARG A 486 0.17 -2.66 12.35
C ARG A 486 0.63 -3.31 11.05
N ARG A 487 0.05 -2.91 9.93
CA ARG A 487 0.36 -3.42 8.58
C ARG A 487 1.47 -2.63 7.90
N ALA A 488 1.70 -1.39 8.34
CA ALA A 488 2.74 -0.49 7.82
C ALA A 488 3.96 -0.33 8.74
N HIS A 489 4.10 -1.17 9.78
CA HIS A 489 5.11 -0.96 10.84
C HIS A 489 6.53 -0.78 10.28
N THR A 490 6.96 -1.66 9.37
CA THR A 490 8.29 -1.61 8.74
C THR A 490 8.28 -0.97 7.35
N GLY A 491 7.12 -0.82 6.73
CA GLY A 491 6.96 -0.19 5.43
C GLY A 491 6.78 1.33 5.50
N SER A 492 6.78 2.00 4.36
CA SER A 492 6.42 3.42 4.28
C SER A 492 4.93 3.61 4.02
N VAL A 493 4.46 4.84 4.21
CA VAL A 493 3.07 5.21 3.95
C VAL A 493 2.96 6.37 2.98
N THR A 494 1.88 6.41 2.22
CA THR A 494 1.41 7.60 1.49
C THR A 494 -0.03 7.86 1.90
N VAL A 495 -0.19 8.80 2.83
CA VAL A 495 -1.47 9.25 3.36
C VAL A 495 -2.01 10.33 2.43
N LEU A 496 -3.28 10.25 2.08
CA LEU A 496 -3.97 11.17 1.18
C LEU A 496 -5.23 11.68 1.88
N GLY A 497 -5.49 12.97 1.78
CA GLY A 497 -6.72 13.53 2.34
C GLY A 497 -6.78 15.05 2.28
N ASP A 498 -7.84 15.59 2.87
CA ASP A 498 -8.00 17.02 3.11
C ASP A 498 -8.72 17.22 4.45
N ILE A 499 -8.05 17.87 5.41
CA ILE A 499 -8.61 18.16 6.74
C ILE A 499 -9.92 18.95 6.64
N ALA A 500 -10.01 19.87 5.67
CA ALA A 500 -11.22 20.68 5.47
C ALA A 500 -12.42 19.86 4.98
N GLN A 501 -12.20 18.61 4.55
CA GLN A 501 -13.23 17.70 4.05
C GLN A 501 -13.61 16.60 5.04
N GLY A 502 -13.18 16.70 6.31
CA GLY A 502 -13.63 15.79 7.35
C GLY A 502 -15.16 15.73 7.44
N THR A 503 -15.73 14.54 7.29
CA THR A 503 -17.18 14.30 7.36
C THR A 503 -17.58 13.57 8.64
N SER A 504 -16.63 12.88 9.26
CA SER A 504 -16.84 12.11 10.48
C SER A 504 -16.73 12.97 11.75
N PRO A 505 -17.44 12.62 12.84
CA PRO A 505 -17.32 13.32 14.13
C PRO A 505 -15.93 13.29 14.76
N TRP A 506 -15.08 12.34 14.33
CA TRP A 506 -13.70 12.15 14.77
C TRP A 506 -12.70 12.53 13.69
N ALA A 507 -13.13 13.28 12.66
CA ALA A 507 -12.25 13.71 11.61
C ALA A 507 -11.05 14.47 12.20
N THR A 508 -9.87 14.19 11.67
CA THR A 508 -8.66 14.81 12.18
C THR A 508 -8.63 16.30 11.89
N THR A 509 -8.16 17.10 12.85
CA THR A 509 -7.92 18.54 12.69
C THR A 509 -6.46 18.85 12.42
N ASP A 510 -5.57 17.87 12.58
CA ASP A 510 -4.13 18.00 12.41
C ASP A 510 -3.52 16.66 12.00
N TRP A 511 -2.82 16.64 10.87
CA TRP A 511 -2.12 15.45 10.39
C TRP A 511 -1.08 14.93 11.39
N ALA A 512 -0.47 15.78 12.22
CA ALA A 512 0.49 15.32 13.23
C ALA A 512 -0.14 14.28 14.18
N ILE A 513 -1.42 14.45 14.54
CA ILE A 513 -2.16 13.52 15.39
C ILE A 513 -2.39 12.20 14.66
N SER A 514 -2.92 12.26 13.43
CA SER A 514 -3.21 11.05 12.64
C SER A 514 -1.93 10.26 12.32
N LEU A 515 -0.85 10.96 11.99
CA LEU A 515 0.45 10.37 11.69
C LEU A 515 1.10 9.74 12.93
N ALA A 516 0.91 10.32 14.11
CA ALA A 516 1.33 9.70 15.37
C ALA A 516 0.57 8.38 15.63
N SER A 517 -0.76 8.37 15.49
CA SER A 517 -1.56 7.13 15.63
C SER A 517 -1.26 6.09 14.54
N LEU A 518 -0.80 6.53 13.35
CA LEU A 518 -0.31 5.66 12.28
C LEU A 518 1.12 5.11 12.55
N GLY A 519 1.79 5.57 13.61
CA GLY A 519 3.17 5.20 13.95
C GLY A 519 4.21 5.81 13.00
N LYS A 520 3.87 6.92 12.34
CA LYS A 520 4.72 7.63 11.38
C LYS A 520 4.78 9.14 11.68
N PRO A 521 5.14 9.56 12.91
CA PRO A 521 5.15 10.98 13.30
C PRO A 521 6.11 11.83 12.47
N GLU A 522 7.16 11.23 11.92
CA GLU A 522 8.15 11.89 11.06
C GLU A 522 7.73 11.94 9.57
N ALA A 523 6.52 11.51 9.23
CA ALA A 523 6.04 11.56 7.85
C ALA A 523 5.91 13.02 7.38
N VAL A 524 6.35 13.26 6.15
CA VAL A 524 6.45 14.61 5.62
C VAL A 524 5.12 15.04 5.02
N VAL A 525 4.56 16.15 5.48
CA VAL A 525 3.35 16.75 4.93
C VAL A 525 3.68 17.58 3.68
N ARG A 526 2.93 17.37 2.60
CA ARG A 526 3.01 18.10 1.32
C ARG A 526 1.62 18.59 0.95
N VAL A 527 1.53 19.84 0.50
CA VAL A 527 0.26 20.45 0.07
C VAL A 527 0.24 20.51 -1.46
N LEU A 528 -0.87 20.09 -2.06
CA LEU A 528 -1.14 20.14 -3.50
C LEU A 528 -2.17 21.20 -3.85
#